data_AF-A0A804JGS9-F1
#
_entry.id   AF-A0A804JGS9-F1
#
_cell.length_a   1.000
_cell.length_b   1.000
_cell.length_c   1.000
_cell.angle_alpha   90.00
_cell.angle_beta   90.00
_cell.angle_gamma   90.00
#
_symmetry.space_group_name_H-M   'P 1'
#
loop_
_entity.id
_entity.type
_entity.pdbx_description
1 polymer ?
#
loop_
_entity_poly.entity_id
_entity_poly.type
_entity_poly.pdbx_seq_one_letter_code
_entity_poly.pdbx_strand_id
1 'polypeptide(L)'
;MNRPPGEGVLVTWALPCLSDREKVTQILDPALEGHYSMKDAVQVAAIASMCVQPEADYRPLMSDVVQSLVPLVKKRLPKRSSSSSASHACKPLVKPEYN
;
A
#
# COMPACT_ATOMS: atom_id res chain seq x y z
N MET A 1 -12.03 -4.13 -24.76
CA MET A 1 -12.48 -3.68 -23.42
C MET A 1 -13.97 -3.36 -23.50
N ASN A 2 -14.85 -4.25 -23.03
CA ASN A 2 -16.30 -4.00 -23.00
C ASN A 2 -16.74 -3.90 -21.54
N ARG A 3 -16.42 -2.76 -20.93
CA ARG A 3 -16.69 -2.53 -19.51
C ARG A 3 -17.89 -1.58 -19.39
N PRO A 4 -18.91 -1.87 -18.55
CA PRO A 4 -20.13 -1.09 -18.45
C PRO A 4 -19.88 0.42 -18.24
N PRO A 5 -20.82 1.29 -18.65
CA PRO A 5 -20.76 2.72 -18.36
C PRO A 5 -20.58 2.94 -16.85
N GLY A 6 -19.60 3.76 -16.45
CA GLY A 6 -19.24 3.99 -15.04
C GLY A 6 -18.08 3.15 -14.51
N GLU A 7 -17.71 2.08 -15.21
CA GLU A 7 -16.53 1.27 -14.86
C GLU A 7 -15.29 1.63 -15.70
N GLY A 8 -15.38 2.64 -16.57
CA GLY A 8 -14.23 3.20 -17.31
C GLY A 8 -13.19 3.84 -16.39
N VAL A 9 -13.59 4.29 -15.20
CA VAL A 9 -12.74 4.91 -14.18
C VAL A 9 -12.57 3.93 -13.01
N LEU A 10 -11.33 3.57 -12.71
CA LEU A 10 -11.01 2.56 -11.70
C LEU A 10 -11.55 2.93 -10.31
N VAL A 11 -11.44 4.20 -9.92
CA VAL A 11 -11.89 4.68 -8.60
C VAL A 11 -13.41 4.52 -8.48
N THR A 12 -14.18 4.93 -9.50
CA THR A 12 -15.66 4.81 -9.49
C THR A 12 -16.13 3.37 -9.32
N TRP A 13 -15.43 2.41 -9.94
CA TRP A 13 -15.73 0.98 -9.80
C TRP A 13 -15.27 0.40 -8.44
N ALA A 14 -14.08 0.77 -7.96
CA ALA A 14 -13.46 0.13 -6.80
C ALA A 14 -13.90 0.71 -5.44
N LEU A 15 -14.23 2.00 -5.37
CA LEU A 15 -14.57 2.69 -4.12
C LEU A 15 -15.64 1.99 -3.25
N PRO A 16 -16.77 1.48 -3.79
CA PRO A 16 -17.76 0.75 -2.98
C PRO A 16 -17.20 -0.54 -2.37
N CYS A 17 -16.20 -1.16 -3.00
CA CYS A 17 -15.54 -2.36 -2.49
C CYS A 17 -14.38 -2.03 -1.54
N LEU A 18 -13.69 -0.91 -1.72
CA LEU A 18 -12.59 -0.47 -0.83
C LEU A 18 -13.06 -0.14 0.59
N SER A 19 -14.32 0.27 0.74
CA SER A 19 -14.91 0.64 2.05
C SER A 19 -15.57 -0.54 2.77
N ASP A 20 -15.69 -1.70 2.11
CA ASP A 20 -16.37 -2.88 2.62
C ASP A 20 -15.42 -4.07 2.65
N ARG A 21 -15.08 -4.53 3.86
CA ARG A 21 -14.15 -5.62 4.11
C ARG A 21 -14.50 -6.89 3.34
N GLU A 22 -15.78 -7.20 3.18
CA GLU A 22 -16.25 -8.42 2.54
C GLU A 22 -16.14 -8.35 1.02
N LYS A 23 -16.15 -7.12 0.46
CA LYS A 23 -16.07 -6.87 -0.98
C LYS A 23 -14.65 -6.63 -1.49
N VAL A 24 -13.67 -6.43 -0.61
CA VAL A 24 -12.26 -6.24 -1.01
C VAL A 24 -11.78 -7.38 -1.92
N THR A 25 -12.17 -8.63 -1.67
CA THR A 25 -11.78 -9.79 -2.49
C THR A 25 -12.24 -9.70 -3.94
N GLN A 26 -13.31 -8.96 -4.23
CA GLN A 26 -13.87 -8.82 -5.57
C GLN A 26 -13.04 -7.89 -6.47
N ILE A 27 -12.19 -7.06 -5.87
CA ILE A 27 -11.36 -6.07 -6.57
C ILE A 27 -9.86 -6.37 -6.49
N LEU A 28 -9.48 -7.46 -5.81
CA LEU A 28 -8.10 -7.92 -5.79
C LEU A 28 -7.73 -8.55 -7.12
N ASP A 29 -6.47 -8.36 -7.50
CA ASP A 29 -5.94 -8.91 -8.74
C ASP A 29 -5.96 -10.45 -8.70
N PRO A 30 -6.66 -11.11 -9.64
CA PRO A 30 -6.69 -12.57 -9.72
C PRO A 30 -5.30 -13.20 -9.86
N ALA A 31 -4.34 -12.49 -10.46
CA ALA A 31 -2.97 -12.95 -10.62
C ALA A 31 -2.20 -13.04 -9.28
N LEU A 32 -2.76 -12.53 -8.19
CA LEU A 32 -2.20 -12.76 -6.86
C LEU A 32 -2.41 -14.19 -6.36
N GLU A 33 -3.31 -14.97 -6.98
CA GLU A 33 -3.51 -16.41 -6.70
C GLU A 33 -3.67 -16.74 -5.19
N GLY A 34 -4.23 -15.81 -4.40
CA GLY A 34 -4.38 -15.98 -2.95
C GLY A 34 -3.08 -15.77 -2.15
N HIS A 35 -1.98 -15.32 -2.76
CA HIS A 35 -0.72 -14.96 -2.10
C HIS A 35 -0.80 -13.64 -1.30
N TYR A 36 -1.88 -13.46 -0.54
CA TYR A 36 -2.08 -12.32 0.33
C TYR A 36 -2.81 -12.70 1.62
N SER A 37 -2.48 -12.00 2.70
CA SER A 37 -3.30 -12.05 3.90
C SER A 37 -4.51 -11.16 3.70
N MET A 38 -5.72 -11.69 3.98
CA MET A 38 -6.95 -10.89 3.98
C MET A 38 -6.83 -9.66 4.87
N LYS A 39 -6.13 -9.77 6.01
CA LYS A 39 -5.92 -8.64 6.93
C LYS A 39 -5.12 -7.53 6.28
N ASP A 40 -4.04 -7.87 5.57
CA ASP A 40 -3.20 -6.87 4.92
C ASP A 40 -3.90 -6.27 3.69
N ALA A 41 -4.64 -7.09 2.92
CA ALA A 41 -5.43 -6.61 1.78
C ALA A 41 -6.49 -5.58 2.19
N VAL A 42 -7.22 -5.86 3.28
CA VAL A 42 -8.23 -4.93 3.83
C VAL A 42 -7.58 -3.65 4.35
N GLN A 43 -6.41 -3.74 4.99
CA GLN A 43 -5.67 -2.57 5.44
C GLN A 43 -5.24 -1.68 4.27
N VAL A 44 -4.70 -2.28 3.20
CA VAL A 44 -4.31 -1.54 1.99
C VAL A 44 -5.53 -0.92 1.32
N ALA A 45 -6.66 -1.63 1.26
CA ALA A 45 -7.91 -1.12 0.72
C ALA A 45 -8.42 0.11 1.49
N ALA A 46 -8.34 0.08 2.83
CA ALA A 46 -8.72 1.22 3.67
C ALA A 46 -7.82 2.45 3.41
N ILE A 47 -6.50 2.24 3.33
CA ILE A 47 -5.54 3.32 3.00
C ILE A 47 -5.86 3.90 1.62
N ALA A 48 -6.12 3.05 0.63
CA ALA A 48 -6.48 3.48 -0.72
C ALA A 48 -7.80 4.28 -0.73
N SER A 49 -8.83 3.84 0.01
CA SER A 49 -10.12 4.53 0.13
C SER A 49 -9.96 5.96 0.67
N MET A 50 -9.10 6.14 1.68
CA MET A 50 -8.79 7.48 2.21
C MET A 50 -8.02 8.35 1.20
N CYS A 51 -7.09 7.77 0.44
CA CYS A 51 -6.25 8.52 -0.51
C CYS A 51 -7.04 9.05 -1.72
N VAL A 52 -8.13 8.40 -2.11
CA VAL A 52 -8.94 8.75 -3.28
C VAL A 52 -10.22 9.52 -2.94
N GLN A 53 -10.36 9.99 -1.70
CA GLN A 53 -11.50 10.81 -1.30
C GLN A 53 -11.61 12.08 -2.18
N PRO A 54 -12.83 12.48 -2.56
CA PRO A 54 -13.04 13.70 -3.37
C PRO A 54 -12.56 14.95 -2.64
N GLU A 55 -12.84 15.06 -1.35
CA GLU A 55 -12.42 16.18 -0.52
C GLU A 55 -10.96 16.03 -0.09
N ALA A 56 -10.19 17.10 -0.26
CA ALA A 56 -8.76 17.11 0.06
C ALA A 56 -8.50 16.87 1.56
N ASP A 57 -9.38 17.35 2.43
CA ASP A 57 -9.20 17.30 3.88
C ASP A 57 -9.29 15.88 4.46
N TYR A 58 -9.92 14.95 3.73
CA TYR A 58 -9.97 13.53 4.12
C TYR A 58 -8.79 12.71 3.60
N ARG A 59 -7.96 13.29 2.71
CA ARG A 59 -6.78 12.61 2.18
C ARG A 59 -5.62 12.71 3.19
N PRO A 60 -4.99 11.59 3.56
CA PRO A 60 -3.90 11.59 4.54
C PRO A 60 -2.63 12.23 3.98
N LEU A 61 -1.76 12.69 4.88
CA LEU A 61 -0.40 13.07 4.49
C LEU A 61 0.38 11.84 4.04
N MET A 62 1.32 12.03 3.10
CA MET A 62 2.13 10.92 2.62
C MET A 62 3.03 10.30 3.71
N SER A 63 3.40 11.08 4.74
CA SER A 63 4.05 10.54 5.94
C SER A 63 3.22 9.44 6.59
N ASP A 64 1.91 9.67 6.73
CA ASP A 64 0.99 8.80 7.46
C ASP A 64 0.67 7.56 6.63
N VAL A 65 0.57 7.72 5.30
CA VAL A 65 0.44 6.61 4.36
C VAL A 65 1.66 5.70 4.45
N VAL A 66 2.88 6.24 4.41
CA VAL A 66 4.11 5.45 4.52
C VAL A 66 4.19 4.74 5.88
N GLN A 67 3.88 5.43 6.97
CA GLN A 67 3.85 4.84 8.31
C GLN A 67 2.85 3.68 8.41
N SER A 68 1.72 3.78 7.72
CA SER A 68 0.69 2.73 7.68
C SER A 68 1.09 1.53 6.82
N LEU A 69 1.85 1.74 5.74
CA LEU A 69 2.27 0.68 4.81
C LEU A 69 3.52 -0.08 5.27
N VAL A 70 4.48 0.60 5.92
CA VAL A 70 5.76 0.00 6.36
C VAL A 70 5.59 -1.30 7.17
N PRO A 71 4.68 -1.39 8.16
CA PRO A 71 4.46 -2.62 8.91
C PRO A 71 3.96 -3.79 8.05
N LEU A 72 3.20 -3.52 6.98
CA LEU A 72 2.65 -4.54 6.09
C LEU A 72 3.75 -5.21 5.26
N VAL A 73 4.73 -4.42 4.83
CA VAL A 73 5.89 -4.91 4.06
C VAL A 73 6.87 -5.65 4.96
N LYS A 74 7.15 -5.12 6.17
CA LYS A 74 8.10 -5.74 7.12
C LYS A 74 7.68 -7.13 7.59
N LYS A 75 6.38 -7.45 7.62
CA LYS A 75 5.89 -8.81 7.93
C LYS A 75 6.30 -9.85 6.89
N ARG A 76 6.53 -9.44 5.64
CA ARG A 76 6.83 -10.34 4.52
C ARG A 76 8.32 -10.53 4.27
N LEU A 77 9.14 -9.65 4.83
CA LEU A 77 10.59 -9.84 4.80
C LEU A 77 10.99 -10.75 5.96
N PRO A 78 11.76 -11.82 5.72
CA PRO A 78 12.31 -12.60 6.82
C PRO A 78 13.12 -11.66 7.73
N LYS A 79 12.80 -11.67 9.04
CA LYS A 79 13.68 -11.10 10.05
C LYS A 79 15.03 -11.76 9.86
N ARG A 80 16.00 -11.03 9.29
CA ARG A 80 17.40 -11.40 9.43
C ARG A 80 17.65 -11.52 10.93
N SER A 81 17.81 -12.76 11.38
CA SER A 81 18.06 -13.10 12.78
C SER A 81 19.26 -12.30 13.25
N SER A 82 19.00 -11.26 14.04
CA SER A 82 20.02 -10.58 14.79
C SER A 82 20.43 -11.48 15.94
N SER A 83 21.30 -12.46 15.67
CA SER A 83 22.31 -12.82 16.65
C SER A 83 23.29 -11.64 16.72
N SER A 84 23.53 -11.18 17.93
CA SER A 84 24.30 -10.01 18.33
C SER A 84 25.68 -9.93 17.66
N SER A 85 26.07 -8.76 17.13
CA SER A 85 27.39 -8.14 17.30
C SER A 85 27.53 -6.85 16.49
N ALA A 86 28.32 -5.92 17.02
CA ALA A 86 28.47 -4.53 16.62
C ALA A 86 29.02 -4.28 15.20
N SER A 87 28.90 -3.00 14.79
CA SER A 87 29.71 -2.27 13.80
C SER A 87 29.25 -2.27 12.35
N HIS A 88 28.62 -1.17 11.91
CA HIS A 88 29.28 -0.12 11.12
C HIS A 88 28.26 0.94 10.69
N ALA A 89 28.55 2.19 11.05
CA ALA A 89 27.80 3.37 10.66
C ALA A 89 27.93 3.62 9.15
N CYS A 90 26.82 3.73 8.42
CA CYS A 90 26.82 4.33 7.08
C CYS A 90 26.85 5.85 7.22
N LYS A 91 27.98 6.44 6.83
CA LYS A 91 28.16 7.90 6.72
C LYS A 91 27.28 8.45 5.57
N PRO A 92 26.89 9.74 5.60
CA PRO A 92 26.02 10.32 4.57
C PRO A 92 26.73 10.44 3.21
N LEU A 93 25.97 10.26 2.14
CA LEU A 93 26.40 10.37 0.75
C LEU A 93 26.80 11.81 0.41
N VAL A 94 28.07 12.02 0.04
CA VAL A 94 28.57 13.27 -0.57
C VAL A 94 27.96 13.38 -1.98
N LYS A 95 27.39 14.54 -2.33
CA LYS A 95 26.86 14.81 -3.68
C LYS A 95 28.02 14.95 -4.67
N PRO A 96 27.95 14.39 -5.89
CA PRO A 96 28.97 14.64 -6.90
C PRO A 96 28.77 16.05 -7.50
N GLU A 97 29.88 16.78 -7.55
CA GLU A 97 30.07 18.03 -8.27
C GLU A 97 30.13 17.71 -9.78
N TYR A 98 29.32 18.40 -10.59
CA TYR A 98 29.32 18.27 -12.05
C TYR A 98 30.19 19.38 -12.63
N ASN A 99 31.28 19.01 -13.30
CA ASN A 99 32.04 19.88 -14.20
C ASN A 99 31.38 19.91 -15.59
#